data_AF-A0A397B942-F1
#
_entry.id   AF-A0A397B942-F1
#
_cell.length_a   1.000
_cell.length_b   1.000
_cell.length_c   1.000
_cell.angle_alpha   90.00
_cell.angle_beta   90.00
_cell.angle_gamma   90.00
#
_symmetry.space_group_name_H-M   'P 1'
#
loop_
_entity.id
_entity.type
_entity.pdbx_description
1 polymer ?
#
loop_
_entity_poly.entity_id
_entity_poly.type
_entity_poly.pdbx_seq_one_letter_code
_entity_poly.pdbx_strand_id
1 'polypeptide(L)'
;MKSRVLFTAALVASASAQQDASKKCVESVTTVFALGAFMPELQVCSTDSGVTIDLTAPPKDADIAKVVATKSCTVWWDGVVVQVKAISPPLTFPSKEEASISTAKFNWGLKDMYAYAKAVFNSN
;
A
#
# COMPACT_ATOMS: atom_id res chain seq x y z
N MET A 1 -22.92 -37.87 -32.45
CA MET A 1 -21.66 -37.41 -33.07
C MET A 1 -21.61 -35.88 -33.05
N LYS A 2 -20.42 -35.32 -32.75
CA LYS A 2 -19.90 -33.99 -33.15
C LYS A 2 -20.62 -32.75 -32.58
N SER A 3 -19.99 -32.03 -31.65
CA SER A 3 -19.01 -30.93 -31.86
C SER A 3 -19.69 -29.58 -31.61
N ARG A 4 -19.12 -28.56 -30.96
CA ARG A 4 -17.78 -28.31 -30.41
C ARG A 4 -17.94 -27.24 -29.34
N VAL A 5 -17.17 -27.40 -28.27
CA VAL A 5 -16.94 -26.44 -27.19
C VAL A 5 -16.49 -25.09 -27.79
N LEU A 6 -17.26 -24.03 -27.57
CA LEU A 6 -16.86 -22.64 -27.81
C LEU A 6 -16.61 -21.96 -26.46
N PHE A 7 -15.56 -22.33 -25.74
CA PHE A 7 -15.23 -21.68 -24.46
C PHE A 7 -13.73 -21.69 -24.15
N THR A 8 -12.89 -21.17 -25.04
CA THR A 8 -11.46 -20.97 -24.70
C THR A 8 -10.83 -19.82 -25.51
N ALA A 9 -11.46 -18.64 -25.52
CA ALA A 9 -10.77 -17.42 -26.00
C ALA A 9 -10.98 -16.18 -25.11
N ALA A 10 -11.93 -16.20 -24.17
CA ALA A 10 -12.19 -15.04 -23.29
C ALA A 10 -11.29 -14.96 -22.04
N LEU A 11 -10.55 -16.03 -21.72
CA LEU A 11 -9.78 -16.12 -20.46
C LEU A 11 -8.39 -15.48 -20.54
N VAL A 12 -7.85 -15.26 -21.75
CA VAL A 12 -6.48 -14.74 -21.91
C VAL A 12 -6.46 -13.20 -21.93
N ALA A 13 -7.55 -12.56 -22.37
CA ALA A 13 -7.67 -11.10 -22.37
C ALA A 13 -7.93 -10.50 -20.97
N SER A 14 -8.56 -11.26 -20.08
CA SER A 14 -8.77 -10.84 -18.69
C SER A 14 -7.50 -10.96 -17.84
N ALA A 15 -6.58 -11.87 -18.15
CA ALA A 15 -5.31 -11.99 -17.43
C ALA A 15 -4.37 -10.79 -17.67
N SER A 16 -4.22 -10.34 -18.91
CA SER A 16 -3.42 -9.16 -19.24
C SER A 16 -4.05 -7.87 -18.72
N ALA A 17 -5.37 -7.71 -18.85
CA ALA A 17 -6.09 -6.56 -18.28
C ALA A 17 -6.01 -6.51 -16.75
N GLN A 18 -5.99 -7.67 -16.08
CA GLN A 18 -5.87 -7.77 -14.62
C GLN A 18 -4.44 -7.50 -14.15
N GLN A 19 -3.41 -7.84 -14.94
CA GLN A 19 -2.03 -7.41 -14.66
C GLN A 19 -1.85 -5.89 -14.82
N ASP A 20 -2.42 -5.29 -15.87
CA ASP A 20 -2.38 -3.82 -16.06
C ASP A 20 -3.18 -3.08 -14.98
N ALA A 21 -4.35 -3.59 -14.59
CA ALA A 21 -5.14 -3.03 -13.49
C ALA A 21 -4.43 -3.18 -12.14
N SER A 22 -3.79 -4.32 -11.89
CA SER A 22 -2.97 -4.54 -10.69
C SER A 22 -1.78 -3.58 -10.64
N LYS A 23 -1.09 -3.37 -11.77
CA LYS A 23 0.04 -2.42 -11.86
C LYS A 23 -0.42 -1.00 -11.58
N LYS A 24 -1.51 -0.55 -12.22
CA LYS A 24 -2.11 0.78 -11.95
C LYS A 24 -2.60 0.93 -10.52
N CYS A 25 -3.08 -0.14 -9.90
CA CYS A 25 -3.46 -0.15 -8.49
C CYS A 25 -2.24 0.08 -7.59
N VAL A 26 -1.16 -0.68 -7.79
CA VAL A 26 0.09 -0.49 -7.05
C VAL A 26 0.64 0.92 -7.25
N GLU A 27 0.64 1.45 -8.48
CA GLU A 27 1.04 2.84 -8.75
C GLU A 27 0.15 3.86 -8.02
N SER A 28 -1.16 3.65 -7.98
CA SER A 28 -2.11 4.54 -7.28
C SER A 28 -1.89 4.53 -5.77
N VAL A 29 -1.76 3.35 -5.16
CA VAL A 29 -1.47 3.20 -3.73
C VAL A 29 -0.10 3.79 -3.38
N THR A 30 0.92 3.54 -4.21
CA THR A 30 2.26 4.11 -4.04
C THR A 30 2.24 5.64 -4.14
N THR A 31 1.43 6.19 -5.05
CA THR A 31 1.23 7.64 -5.16
C THR A 31 0.60 8.21 -3.89
N VAL A 32 -0.40 7.54 -3.31
CA VAL A 32 -0.99 7.96 -2.02
C VAL A 32 0.04 7.91 -0.89
N PHE A 33 0.88 6.87 -0.83
CA PHE A 33 1.96 6.80 0.15
C PHE A 33 2.99 7.92 -0.03
N ALA A 34 3.35 8.23 -1.27
CA ALA A 34 4.24 9.36 -1.59
C ALA A 34 3.61 10.71 -1.21
N LEU A 35 2.30 10.88 -1.44
CA LEU A 35 1.56 12.08 -1.01
C LEU A 35 1.48 12.19 0.52
N GLY A 36 1.49 11.05 1.23
CA GLY A 36 1.62 11.00 2.68
C GLY A 36 2.88 11.70 3.20
N ALA A 37 3.94 11.83 2.38
CA ALA A 37 5.15 12.59 2.70
C ALA A 37 4.91 14.09 2.86
N PHE A 38 3.84 14.61 2.24
CA PHE A 38 3.53 16.04 2.21
C PHE A 38 2.37 16.41 3.16
N MET A 39 1.85 15.43 3.90
CA MET A 39 0.81 15.67 4.90
C MET A 39 1.40 16.42 6.10
N PRO A 40 0.76 17.49 6.60
CA PRO A 40 1.26 18.24 7.75
C PRO A 40 1.39 17.37 9.01
N GLU A 41 0.57 16.33 9.13
CA GLU A 41 0.60 15.35 10.21
C GLU A 41 1.92 14.57 10.26
N LEU A 42 2.61 14.39 9.11
CA LEU A 42 3.93 13.77 9.09
C LEU A 42 4.94 14.62 9.86
N GLN A 43 4.91 15.95 9.67
CA GLN A 43 5.82 16.84 10.37
C GLN A 43 5.60 16.81 11.89
N VAL A 44 4.33 16.72 12.32
CA VAL A 44 3.98 16.56 13.73
C VAL A 44 4.51 15.22 14.26
N CYS A 45 4.27 14.13 13.53
CA CYS A 45 4.81 12.81 13.85
C CYS A 45 6.34 12.83 14.00
N SER A 46 7.07 13.40 13.04
CA SER A 46 8.53 13.49 13.09
C SER A 46 9.03 14.30 14.29
N THR A 47 8.32 15.38 14.63
CA THR A 47 8.66 16.22 15.77
C THR A 47 8.44 15.48 17.10
N ASP A 48 7.28 14.87 17.28
CA ASP A 48 6.91 14.18 18.53
C ASP A 48 7.71 12.88 18.75
N SER A 49 8.01 12.16 17.68
CA SER A 49 8.80 10.91 17.75
C SER A 49 10.30 11.16 17.86
N GLY A 50 10.76 12.36 17.51
CA GLY A 50 12.18 12.68 17.38
C GLY A 50 12.86 11.91 16.23
N VAL A 51 12.10 11.44 15.26
CA VAL A 51 12.58 10.67 14.11
C VAL A 51 12.29 11.45 12.83
N THR A 52 13.33 11.78 12.08
CA THR A 52 13.15 12.24 10.70
C THR A 52 12.68 11.08 9.85
N ILE A 53 11.45 11.14 9.35
CA ILE A 53 10.87 10.09 8.52
C ILE A 53 11.24 10.36 7.07
N ASP A 54 12.08 9.49 6.52
CA ASP A 54 12.42 9.46 5.10
C ASP A 54 11.76 8.23 4.47
N LEU A 55 10.75 8.44 3.63
CA LEU A 55 10.03 7.38 2.93
C LEU A 55 10.80 6.82 1.72
N THR A 56 11.95 7.40 1.38
CA THR A 56 12.82 6.96 0.27
C THR A 56 13.96 6.06 0.74
N ALA A 57 14.19 5.97 2.04
CA ALA A 57 15.23 5.16 2.65
C ALA A 57 14.66 3.95 3.40
N PRO A 58 15.43 2.85 3.53
CA PRO A 58 15.02 1.72 4.34
C PRO A 58 14.87 2.15 5.81
N PRO A 59 13.74 1.84 6.47
CA PRO A 59 13.50 2.25 7.84
C PRO A 59 14.39 1.45 8.81
N LYS A 60 14.94 2.13 9.81
CA LYS A 60 15.76 1.50 10.86
C LYS A 60 14.87 0.96 11.97
N ASP A 61 15.16 -0.22 12.50
CA ASP A 61 14.31 -0.85 13.53
C ASP A 61 14.14 0.00 14.79
N ALA A 62 15.19 0.70 15.23
CA ALA A 62 15.12 1.62 16.37
C ALA A 62 14.20 2.82 16.11
N ASP A 63 14.15 3.31 14.87
CA ASP A 63 13.32 4.43 14.46
C ASP A 63 11.85 3.99 14.33
N ILE A 64 11.61 2.79 13.77
CA ILE A 64 10.27 2.19 13.69
C ILE A 64 9.64 2.08 15.09
N ALA A 65 10.39 1.60 16.08
CA ALA A 65 9.88 1.45 17.43
C ALA A 65 9.41 2.79 18.04
N LYS A 66 10.16 3.87 17.83
CA LYS A 66 9.80 5.23 18.29
C LYS A 66 8.57 5.77 17.57
N VAL A 67 8.56 5.69 16.24
CA VAL A 67 7.46 6.18 15.41
C VAL A 67 6.17 5.45 15.75
N VAL A 68 6.21 4.13 15.87
CA VAL A 68 5.05 3.29 16.23
C VAL A 68 4.52 3.55 17.64
N ALA A 69 5.39 3.91 18.60
CA ALA A 69 4.98 4.26 19.95
C ALA A 69 4.38 5.68 20.05
N THR A 70 4.53 6.50 19.02
CA THR A 70 4.14 7.91 19.02
C THR A 70 2.75 8.09 18.41
N LYS A 71 1.82 8.64 19.20
CA LYS A 71 0.39 8.74 18.79
C LYS A 71 0.18 9.59 17.53
N SER A 72 0.88 10.71 17.38
CA SER A 72 0.75 11.58 16.19
C SER A 72 1.19 10.88 14.91
N CYS A 73 2.07 9.90 14.99
CA CYS A 73 2.44 9.05 13.85
C CYS A 73 1.35 8.08 13.44
N THR A 74 0.57 7.57 14.40
CA THR A 74 -0.66 6.83 14.08
C THR A 74 -1.68 7.73 13.41
N VAL A 75 -1.87 8.96 13.90
CA VAL A 75 -2.80 9.94 13.27
C VAL A 75 -2.40 10.25 11.83
N TRP A 76 -1.12 10.50 11.58
CA TRP A 76 -0.60 10.68 10.22
C TRP A 76 -0.93 9.49 9.32
N TRP A 77 -0.63 8.27 9.79
CA TRP A 77 -0.86 7.06 9.02
C TRP A 77 -2.34 6.78 8.77
N ASP A 78 -3.20 7.02 9.76
CA ASP A 78 -4.65 6.88 9.60
C ASP A 78 -5.18 7.83 8.50
N GLY A 79 -4.61 9.04 8.39
CA GLY A 79 -4.88 9.96 7.29
C GLY A 79 -4.49 9.38 5.92
N VAL A 80 -3.33 8.73 5.81
CA VAL A 80 -2.91 8.02 4.60
C VAL A 80 -3.87 6.86 4.28
N VAL A 81 -4.28 6.07 5.28
CA VAL A 81 -5.25 4.98 5.12
C VAL A 81 -6.58 5.48 4.58
N VAL A 82 -7.07 6.64 5.06
CA VAL A 82 -8.28 7.28 4.53
C VAL A 82 -8.12 7.62 3.04
N GLN A 83 -6.96 8.16 2.64
CA GLN A 83 -6.68 8.48 1.23
C GLN A 83 -6.63 7.22 0.36
N VAL A 84 -6.07 6.10 0.85
CA VAL A 84 -6.07 4.83 0.12
C VAL A 84 -7.50 4.32 -0.07
N LYS A 85 -8.35 4.39 0.97
CA LYS A 85 -9.76 4.00 0.87
C LYS A 85 -10.57 4.88 -0.08
N ALA A 86 -10.13 6.13 -0.30
CA ALA A 86 -10.78 7.07 -1.20
C ALA A 86 -10.45 6.84 -2.69
N ILE A 87 -9.51 5.94 -3.02
CA ILE A 87 -9.21 5.58 -4.41
C ILE A 87 -10.47 5.02 -5.08
N SER A 88 -10.91 5.69 -6.14
CA SER A 88 -12.13 5.35 -6.88
C SER A 88 -11.83 5.18 -8.38
N PRO A 89 -12.34 4.11 -9.03
CA PRO A 89 -13.06 2.99 -8.43
C PRO A 89 -12.16 2.16 -7.49
N PRO A 90 -12.71 1.44 -6.49
CA PRO A 90 -11.91 0.58 -5.63
C PRO A 90 -11.10 -0.43 -6.44
N LEU A 91 -9.80 -0.43 -6.21
CA LEU A 91 -8.85 -1.34 -6.85
C LEU A 91 -8.38 -2.42 -5.87
N THR A 92 -7.88 -3.51 -6.41
CA THR A 92 -7.32 -4.64 -5.65
C THR A 92 -5.86 -4.79 -6.04
N PHE A 93 -4.95 -4.82 -5.06
CA PHE A 93 -3.53 -5.07 -5.30
C PHE A 93 -3.08 -6.37 -4.64
N PRO A 94 -2.11 -7.08 -5.25
CA PRO A 94 -1.53 -8.28 -4.68
C PRO A 94 -0.74 -7.93 -3.42
N SER A 95 -0.95 -8.70 -2.36
CA SER A 95 -0.10 -8.67 -1.18
C SER A 95 0.59 -10.02 -1.02
N LYS A 96 1.77 -10.05 -0.39
CA LYS A 96 2.50 -11.32 -0.19
C LYS A 96 1.84 -12.23 0.85
N GLU A 97 0.95 -11.71 1.71
CA GLU A 97 0.34 -12.43 2.83
C GLU A 97 -1.15 -12.77 2.61
N GLU A 98 -1.89 -11.92 1.90
CA GLU A 98 -3.29 -12.16 1.51
C GLU A 98 -3.45 -12.23 -0.01
N ALA A 99 -4.35 -13.11 -0.46
CA ALA A 99 -4.60 -13.39 -1.88
C ALA A 99 -4.93 -12.14 -2.73
N SER A 100 -5.31 -11.02 -2.11
CA SER A 100 -5.58 -9.71 -2.74
C SER A 100 -6.10 -8.69 -1.71
N ILE A 101 -5.52 -7.49 -1.63
CA ILE A 101 -6.01 -6.41 -0.74
C ILE A 101 -6.83 -5.40 -1.55
N SER A 102 -8.08 -5.19 -1.15
CA SER A 102 -8.94 -4.14 -1.72
C SER A 102 -8.67 -2.81 -1.04
N THR A 103 -8.44 -1.76 -1.82
CA THR A 103 -8.31 -0.36 -1.36
C THR A 103 -9.49 0.09 -0.48
N ALA A 104 -10.73 -0.28 -0.83
CA ALA A 104 -11.92 0.04 -0.03
C ALA A 104 -11.94 -0.64 1.35
N LYS A 105 -11.23 -1.76 1.51
CA LYS A 105 -11.13 -2.52 2.77
C LYS A 105 -9.75 -2.37 3.44
N PHE A 106 -8.89 -1.51 2.92
CA PHE A 106 -7.53 -1.34 3.40
C PHE A 106 -7.52 -0.92 4.88
N ASN A 107 -6.83 -1.66 5.75
CA ASN A 107 -6.88 -1.43 7.20
C ASN A 107 -5.50 -1.59 7.88
N TRP A 108 -4.43 -1.49 7.11
CA TRP A 108 -3.07 -1.61 7.65
C TRP A 108 -2.84 -0.57 8.74
N GLY A 109 -2.30 -1.02 9.87
CA GLY A 109 -1.74 -0.14 10.87
C GLY A 109 -0.34 0.33 10.47
N LEU A 110 0.17 1.29 11.23
CA LEU A 110 1.50 1.87 11.00
C LEU A 110 2.62 0.81 11.06
N LYS A 111 2.47 -0.23 11.91
CA LYS A 111 3.40 -1.36 11.96
C LYS A 111 3.41 -2.18 10.67
N ASP A 112 2.23 -2.41 10.10
CA ASP A 112 2.08 -3.21 8.87
C ASP A 112 2.73 -2.48 7.68
N MET A 113 2.58 -1.15 7.63
CA MET A 113 3.28 -0.32 6.65
C MET A 113 4.80 -0.47 6.73
N TYR A 114 5.38 -0.37 7.94
CA TYR A 114 6.83 -0.51 8.09
C TYR A 114 7.32 -1.93 7.83
N ALA A 115 6.53 -2.96 8.17
CA ALA A 115 6.83 -4.34 7.81
C ALA A 115 6.86 -4.53 6.28
N TYR A 116 5.87 -3.96 5.59
CA TYR A 116 5.81 -3.97 4.13
C TYR A 116 7.00 -3.21 3.51
N ALA A 117 7.30 -1.99 3.99
CA ALA A 117 8.42 -1.20 3.50
C ALA A 117 9.75 -1.95 3.63
N LYS A 118 10.02 -2.56 4.79
CA LYS A 118 11.20 -3.42 4.99
C LYS A 118 11.25 -4.56 3.98
N ALA A 119 10.12 -5.24 3.76
CA ALA A 119 10.05 -6.35 2.81
C ALA A 119 10.33 -5.89 1.38
N VAL A 120 9.87 -4.71 0.98
CA VAL A 120 10.12 -4.13 -0.34
C VAL A 120 11.59 -3.75 -0.51
N PHE A 121 12.17 -3.01 0.44
CA PHE A 121 13.58 -2.60 0.38
C PHE A 121 14.56 -3.79 0.40
N ASN A 122 14.22 -4.87 1.11
CA ASN A 122 15.06 -6.08 1.18
C ASN A 122 14.81 -7.08 0.04
N SER A 123 13.83 -6.83 -0.83
CA SER A 123 13.55 -7.67 -2.01
C SER A 123 14.28 -7.18 -3.29
N ASN A 124 14.95 -6.03 -3.22
CA ASN A 124 15.83 -5.47 -4.26
C ASN A 124 17.30 -5.75 -3.94
#